data_AF-A0A381SFC9-F1
#
_entry.id   AF-A0A381SFC9-F1
#
_cell.length_a   1.000
_cell.length_b   1.000
_cell.length_c   1.000
_cell.angle_alpha   90.00
_cell.angle_beta   90.00
_cell.angle_gamma   90.00
#
_symmetry.space_group_name_H-M   'P 1'
#
loop_
_entity.id
_entity.type
_entity.pdbx_description
1 polymer ?
#
loop_
_entity_poly.entity_id
_entity_poly.type
_entity_poly.pdbx_seq_one_letter_code
_entity_poly.pdbx_strand_id
1 'polypeptide(L)'
;MSSPVSETSSAPHQSSKPSSARLARSVGVIGSATMISRVLGLVRDQVLAYLFGAGNAMDAFTIGFRIPNLMRDLFAEGAMSAAFVPTFTRRMTTDGREVAWRLGNQLINALLLTTGILVIAGIIFAGPIVNMFAADYANVPGKLELTTLLTRIMLPFLTLVAVAAALMGMLNAHQHFFTPALSPAMFNIAMIA
;
A
#
# COMPACT_ATOMS: atom_id res chain seq x y z
N MET A 1 3.76 19.23 -68.20
CA MET A 1 2.65 18.87 -67.30
C MET A 1 3.22 18.73 -65.91
N SER A 2 3.09 19.80 -65.13
CA SER A 2 3.62 19.93 -63.77
C SER A 2 2.45 19.75 -62.81
N SER A 3 2.43 18.68 -62.03
CA SER A 3 1.43 18.45 -60.98
C SER A 3 1.87 19.13 -59.68
N PRO A 4 0.99 19.84 -58.95
CA PRO A 4 1.33 20.48 -57.69
C PRO A 4 1.14 19.54 -56.48
N VAL A 5 2.11 19.65 -55.57
CA VAL A 5 2.13 19.48 -54.11
C VAL A 5 0.85 18.96 -53.41
N SER A 6 1.03 17.93 -52.57
CA SER A 6 0.12 17.61 -51.45
C SER A 6 0.94 17.49 -50.17
N GLU A 7 1.20 18.63 -49.53
CA GLU A 7 1.71 18.68 -48.15
C GLU A 7 0.55 18.39 -47.21
N THR A 8 0.53 17.18 -46.64
CA THR A 8 -0.33 16.84 -45.51
C THR A 8 0.21 17.52 -44.25
N SER A 9 -0.23 18.74 -44.02
CA SER A 9 -0.09 19.45 -42.74
C SER A 9 -0.78 18.63 -41.63
N SER A 10 0.02 17.90 -40.86
CA SER A 10 -0.42 17.17 -39.68
C SER A 10 -0.29 18.10 -38.47
N ALA A 11 -1.41 18.70 -38.09
CA ALA A 11 -1.49 19.57 -36.92
C ALA A 11 -1.07 18.82 -35.63
N PRO A 12 -0.39 19.48 -34.68
CA PRO A 12 0.01 18.85 -33.43
C PRO A 12 -1.21 18.57 -32.54
N HIS A 13 -1.32 17.33 -32.06
CA HIS A 13 -2.28 16.93 -31.02
C HIS A 13 -2.07 17.79 -29.75
N GLN A 14 -2.95 18.77 -29.54
CA GLN A 14 -3.01 19.54 -28.30
C GLN A 14 -3.43 18.60 -27.16
N SER A 15 -2.48 18.24 -26.30
CA SER A 15 -2.74 17.56 -25.04
C SER A 15 -3.49 18.52 -24.10
N SER A 16 -4.80 18.35 -24.00
CA SER A 16 -5.64 19.15 -23.11
C SER A 16 -5.17 19.00 -21.67
N LYS A 17 -4.62 20.07 -21.08
CA LYS A 17 -4.32 20.13 -19.64
C LYS A 17 -5.60 19.78 -18.86
N PRO A 18 -5.55 18.89 -17.85
CA PRO A 18 -6.74 18.56 -17.07
C PRO A 18 -7.29 19.82 -16.40
N SER A 19 -8.60 20.05 -16.51
CA SER A 19 -9.24 21.23 -15.93
C SER A 19 -9.10 21.24 -14.42
N SER A 20 -8.89 22.42 -13.82
CA SER A 20 -8.75 22.57 -12.36
C SER A 20 -9.92 21.97 -11.58
N ALA A 21 -11.12 21.94 -12.17
CA ALA A 21 -12.30 21.29 -11.60
C ALA A 21 -12.15 19.75 -11.48
N ARG A 22 -11.50 19.10 -12.45
CA ARG A 22 -11.26 17.65 -12.42
C ARG A 22 -10.19 17.29 -11.37
N LEU A 23 -9.14 18.11 -11.27
CA LEU A 23 -8.11 17.98 -10.21
C LEU A 23 -8.70 18.18 -8.81
N ALA A 24 -9.49 19.24 -8.61
CA ALA A 24 -10.15 19.51 -7.33
C ALA A 24 -11.08 18.36 -6.91
N ARG A 25 -11.83 17.78 -7.86
CA ARG A 25 -12.68 16.61 -7.61
C ARG A 25 -11.85 15.38 -7.23
N SER A 26 -10.75 15.10 -7.92
CA SER A 26 -9.87 13.96 -7.59
C SER A 26 -9.23 14.11 -6.21
N VAL A 27 -8.75 15.31 -5.86
CA VAL A 27 -8.21 15.61 -4.52
C VAL A 27 -9.28 15.43 -3.44
N GLY A 28 -10.50 15.91 -3.67
CA GLY A 28 -11.61 15.76 -2.73
C GLY A 28 -11.99 14.29 -2.49
N VAL A 29 -11.97 13.46 -3.54
CA VAL A 29 -12.25 12.02 -3.46
C VAL A 29 -11.14 11.27 -2.71
N ILE A 30 -9.87 11.59 -2.97
CA ILE A 30 -8.75 10.97 -2.25
C ILE A 30 -8.80 11.38 -0.77
N GLY A 31 -8.99 12.67 -0.49
CA GLY A 31 -9.07 13.17 0.88
C GLY A 31 -10.22 12.57 1.69
N SER A 32 -11.40 12.41 1.08
CA SER A 32 -12.54 11.76 1.75
C SER A 32 -12.30 10.27 1.98
N ALA A 33 -11.74 9.55 1.00
CA ALA A 33 -11.36 8.15 1.17
C ALA A 33 -10.30 7.97 2.29
N THR A 34 -9.32 8.87 2.38
CA THR A 34 -8.34 8.88 3.48
C THR A 34 -9.00 9.13 4.83
N MET A 35 -9.90 10.11 4.93
CA MET A 35 -10.63 10.40 6.17
C MET A 35 -11.47 9.21 6.63
N ILE A 36 -12.21 8.59 5.70
CA ILE A 36 -13.01 7.38 5.98
C ILE A 36 -12.11 6.26 6.49
N SER A 37 -10.95 6.04 5.87
CA SER A 37 -9.99 5.05 6.35
C SER A 37 -9.45 5.35 7.75
N ARG A 38 -9.25 6.62 8.09
CA ARG A 38 -8.79 7.01 9.43
C ARG A 38 -9.89 6.78 10.48
N VAL A 39 -11.13 7.15 10.18
CA VAL A 39 -12.28 6.90 11.05
C VAL A 39 -12.49 5.40 11.26
N LEU A 40 -12.46 4.59 10.20
CA LEU A 40 -12.57 3.13 10.33
C LEU A 40 -11.42 2.53 11.14
N GLY A 41 -10.20 3.04 11.01
CA GLY A 41 -9.06 2.64 11.85
C GLY A 41 -9.30 2.94 13.33
N LEU A 42 -9.86 4.12 13.65
CA LEU A 42 -10.22 4.50 15.02
C LEU A 42 -11.33 3.62 15.59
N VAL A 43 -12.37 3.34 14.79
CA VAL A 43 -13.47 2.45 15.17
C VAL A 43 -12.94 1.05 15.44
N ARG A 44 -12.06 0.52 14.58
CA ARG A 44 -11.38 -0.74 14.83
C ARG A 44 -10.66 -0.72 16.17
N ASP A 45 -9.84 0.29 16.44
CA ASP A 45 -9.08 0.36 17.70
C ASP A 45 -10.00 0.43 18.92
N GLN A 46 -11.14 1.13 18.83
CA GLN A 46 -12.19 1.14 19.88
C GLN A 46 -12.89 -0.20 20.05
N VAL A 47 -13.24 -0.88 18.95
CA VAL A 47 -13.87 -2.21 18.97
C VAL A 47 -12.92 -3.23 19.58
N LEU A 48 -11.65 -3.21 19.21
CA LEU A 48 -10.64 -4.11 19.77
C LEU A 48 -10.36 -3.79 21.25
N ALA A 49 -10.29 -2.51 21.63
CA ALA A 49 -10.16 -2.12 23.04
C ALA A 49 -11.40 -2.52 23.88
N TYR A 50 -12.58 -2.54 23.28
CA TYR A 50 -13.82 -3.00 23.93
C TYR A 50 -13.85 -4.54 24.04
N LEU A 51 -13.45 -5.27 23.00
CA LEU A 51 -13.45 -6.74 22.95
C LEU A 51 -12.37 -7.36 23.84
N PHE A 52 -11.16 -6.78 23.83
CA PHE A 52 -10.02 -7.28 24.61
C PHE A 52 -9.89 -6.60 25.99
N GLY A 53 -10.62 -5.51 26.23
CA GLY A 53 -10.45 -4.64 27.39
C GLY A 53 -9.13 -3.86 27.37
N ALA A 54 -8.90 -3.00 28.37
CA ALA A 54 -7.59 -2.41 28.66
C ALA A 54 -6.64 -3.45 29.28
N GLY A 55 -6.37 -4.53 28.55
CA GLY A 55 -5.69 -5.72 29.05
C GLY A 55 -4.51 -6.15 28.19
N ASN A 56 -3.77 -7.16 28.68
CA ASN A 56 -2.55 -7.69 28.07
C ASN A 56 -2.70 -8.12 26.58
N ALA A 57 -3.92 -8.47 26.15
CA ALA A 57 -4.22 -8.82 24.77
C ALA A 57 -4.23 -7.60 23.83
N MET A 58 -4.70 -6.43 24.29
CA MET A 58 -4.69 -5.19 23.51
C MET A 58 -3.27 -4.67 23.31
N ASP A 59 -2.43 -4.79 24.34
CA ASP A 59 -1.00 -4.48 24.27
C ASP A 59 -0.28 -5.36 23.24
N ALA A 60 -0.52 -6.67 23.32
CA ALA A 60 0.01 -7.66 22.37
C ALA A 60 -0.42 -7.37 20.93
N PHE A 61 -1.71 -7.05 20.74
CA PHE A 61 -2.24 -6.66 19.43
C PHE A 61 -1.60 -5.38 18.92
N THR A 62 -1.46 -4.35 19.76
CA THR A 62 -0.88 -3.06 19.36
C THR A 62 0.56 -3.22 18.87
N ILE A 63 1.37 -4.06 19.52
CA ILE A 63 2.72 -4.38 19.07
C ILE A 63 2.68 -5.15 17.75
N GLY A 64 1.87 -6.22 17.66
CA GLY A 64 1.74 -7.01 16.42
C GLY A 64 1.27 -6.17 15.23
N PHE A 65 0.37 -5.22 15.47
CA PHE A 65 -0.22 -4.36 14.46
C PHE A 65 0.72 -3.24 13.96
N ARG A 66 1.81 -2.98 14.70
CA ARG A 66 2.81 -1.99 14.30
C ARG A 66 3.52 -2.36 13.00
N ILE A 67 3.69 -3.66 12.76
CA ILE A 67 4.30 -4.19 11.54
C ILE A 67 3.44 -3.84 10.30
N PRO A 68 2.15 -4.21 10.23
CA PRO A 68 1.23 -3.76 9.17
C PRO A 68 1.30 -2.27 8.85
N ASN A 69 1.28 -1.42 9.87
CA ASN A 69 1.31 0.02 9.69
C ASN A 69 2.63 0.51 9.11
N LEU A 70 3.77 0.08 9.69
CA LEU A 70 5.10 0.45 9.20
C LEU A 70 5.29 0.09 7.73
N MET A 71 4.75 -1.06 7.30
CA MET A 71 4.87 -1.51 5.92
C MET A 71 3.99 -0.69 4.98
N ARG A 72 2.79 -0.30 5.42
CA ARG A 72 1.96 0.62 4.65
C ARG A 72 2.66 1.97 4.49
N ASP A 73 3.26 2.47 5.55
CA ASP A 73 3.99 3.74 5.55
C ASP A 73 5.21 3.68 4.61
N LEU A 74 5.95 2.57 4.60
CA LEU A 74 7.14 2.41 3.76
C LEU A 74 6.80 2.23 2.27
N PHE A 75 5.82 1.39 1.95
CA PHE A 75 5.54 0.96 0.58
C PHE A 75 4.45 1.77 -0.11
N ALA A 76 3.33 2.05 0.57
CA ALA A 76 2.19 2.73 -0.04
C ALA A 76 2.33 4.25 -0.01
N GLU A 77 2.79 4.79 1.13
CA GLU A 77 2.93 6.24 1.36
C GLU A 77 4.38 6.72 1.20
N GLY A 78 5.36 5.81 1.34
CA GLY A 78 6.78 6.13 1.44
C GLY A 78 7.58 6.03 0.15
N ALA A 79 8.86 5.69 0.31
CA ALA A 79 9.89 5.80 -0.72
C ALA A 79 9.57 5.00 -2.00
N MET A 80 8.94 3.84 -1.87
CA MET A 80 8.61 3.00 -3.03
C MET A 80 7.60 3.70 -3.94
N SER A 81 6.47 4.17 -3.40
CA SER A 81 5.44 4.88 -4.16
C SER A 81 5.97 6.17 -4.79
N ALA A 82 6.73 6.96 -4.03
CA ALA A 82 7.31 8.22 -4.51
C ALA A 82 8.29 8.04 -5.68
N ALA A 83 9.07 6.95 -5.70
CA ALA A 83 10.02 6.67 -6.78
C ALA A 83 9.38 5.91 -7.95
N PHE A 84 8.52 4.94 -7.67
CA PHE A 84 7.97 4.03 -8.68
C PHE A 84 6.90 4.70 -9.54
N VAL A 85 5.95 5.43 -8.95
CA VAL A 85 4.81 5.99 -9.69
C VAL A 85 5.26 6.96 -10.79
N PRO A 86 6.16 7.94 -10.53
CA PRO A 86 6.64 8.84 -11.58
C PRO A 86 7.45 8.11 -12.65
N THR A 87 8.27 7.13 -12.25
CA THR A 87 9.11 6.35 -13.17
C THR A 87 8.27 5.48 -14.10
N PHE A 88 7.27 4.78 -13.55
CA PHE A 88 6.34 3.97 -14.32
C PHE A 88 5.51 4.84 -15.27
N THR A 89 5.00 5.99 -14.78
CA THR A 89 4.23 6.94 -15.61
C THR A 89 5.08 7.47 -16.76
N ARG A 90 6.34 7.86 -16.51
CA ARG A 90 7.26 8.33 -17.56
C ARG A 90 7.53 7.25 -18.60
N ARG A 91 7.87 6.03 -18.18
CA ARG A 91 8.06 4.88 -19.10
C ARG A 91 6.82 4.59 -19.94
N MET A 92 5.64 4.71 -19.34
CA MET A 92 4.39 4.48 -20.04
C MET A 92 4.13 5.53 -21.13
N THR A 93 4.53 6.80 -20.90
CA THR A 93 4.35 7.88 -21.88
C THR A 93 5.46 7.97 -22.91
N THR A 94 6.71 7.64 -22.57
CA THR A 94 7.87 7.79 -23.48
C THR A 94 8.20 6.51 -24.24
N ASP A 95 8.15 5.36 -23.57
CA ASP A 95 8.71 4.10 -24.08
C ASP A 95 7.60 3.11 -24.49
N GLY A 96 6.33 3.48 -24.27
CA GLY A 96 5.16 2.69 -24.59
C GLY A 96 4.72 1.73 -23.48
N ARG A 97 3.50 1.20 -23.64
CA ARG A 97 2.82 0.40 -22.62
C ARG A 97 3.59 -0.86 -22.25
N GLU A 98 4.12 -1.59 -23.22
CA GLU A 98 4.77 -2.88 -22.99
C GLU A 98 6.03 -2.76 -22.11
N VAL A 99 6.84 -1.72 -22.35
CA VAL A 99 8.06 -1.45 -21.57
C VAL A 99 7.72 -1.07 -20.13
N ALA A 100 6.68 -0.25 -19.92
CA ALA A 100 6.20 0.09 -18.59
C ALA A 100 5.68 -1.14 -17.83
N TRP A 101 4.90 -2.00 -18.48
CA TRP A 101 4.39 -3.24 -17.88
C TRP A 101 5.51 -4.22 -17.51
N ARG A 102 6.57 -4.31 -18.32
CA ARG A 102 7.75 -5.10 -17.97
C ARG A 102 8.42 -4.58 -16.70
N LEU A 103 8.54 -3.26 -16.53
CA LEU A 103 9.03 -2.65 -15.28
C LEU A 103 8.12 -2.98 -14.08
N GLY A 104 6.80 -2.86 -14.25
CA GLY A 104 5.84 -3.21 -13.20
C GLY A 104 5.94 -4.68 -12.76
N ASN A 105 6.00 -5.61 -13.72
CA ASN A 105 6.16 -7.03 -13.45
C ASN A 105 7.50 -7.35 -12.76
N GLN A 106 8.59 -6.69 -13.16
CA GLN A 106 9.88 -6.83 -12.49
C GLN A 106 9.82 -6.35 -11.04
N LEU A 107 9.16 -5.22 -10.77
CA LEU A 107 8.96 -4.74 -9.40
C LEU A 107 8.11 -5.71 -8.59
N ILE A 108 6.97 -6.18 -9.11
CA ILE A 108 6.11 -7.14 -8.40
C ILE A 108 6.87 -8.42 -8.06
N ASN A 109 7.62 -8.98 -9.01
CA ASN A 109 8.44 -10.17 -8.76
C ASN A 109 9.53 -9.91 -7.71
N ALA A 110 10.20 -8.77 -7.78
CA ALA A 110 11.19 -8.38 -6.78
C ALA A 110 10.55 -8.22 -5.39
N LEU A 111 9.37 -7.60 -5.30
CA LEU A 111 8.63 -7.44 -4.05
C LEU A 111 8.20 -8.80 -3.49
N LEU A 112 7.63 -9.69 -4.31
CA LEU A 112 7.22 -11.03 -3.88
C LEU A 112 8.41 -11.82 -3.33
N LEU A 113 9.55 -11.82 -4.03
CA LEU A 113 10.75 -12.53 -3.58
C LEU A 113 11.32 -11.92 -2.29
N THR A 114 11.57 -10.61 -2.29
CA THR A 114 12.22 -9.94 -1.16
C THR A 114 11.33 -9.95 0.08
N THR A 115 10.07 -9.53 -0.05
CA THR A 115 9.14 -9.53 1.08
C THR A 115 8.76 -10.95 1.49
N GLY A 116 8.64 -11.90 0.57
CA GLY A 116 8.37 -13.30 0.91
C GLY A 116 9.48 -13.91 1.77
N ILE A 117 10.74 -13.66 1.42
CA ILE A 117 11.90 -14.06 2.25
C ILE A 117 11.83 -13.39 3.62
N LEU A 118 11.54 -12.07 3.67
CA LEU A 118 11.41 -11.34 4.93
C LEU A 118 10.25 -11.85 5.80
N VAL A 119 9.11 -12.22 5.21
CA VAL A 119 7.96 -12.81 5.93
C VAL A 119 8.36 -14.15 6.53
N ILE A 120 8.97 -15.03 5.74
CA ILE A 120 9.40 -16.35 6.22
C ILE A 120 10.40 -16.20 7.36
N ALA A 121 11.43 -15.37 7.17
CA ALA A 121 12.42 -15.06 8.21
C ALA A 121 11.73 -14.48 9.45
N GLY A 122 10.85 -13.49 9.28
CA GLY A 122 10.11 -12.86 10.36
C GLY A 122 9.25 -13.85 11.15
N ILE A 123 8.60 -14.82 10.50
CA ILE A 123 7.77 -15.82 11.18
C ILE A 123 8.64 -16.75 12.04
N ILE A 124 9.78 -17.18 11.49
CA ILE A 124 10.76 -18.03 12.18
C ILE A 124 11.32 -17.28 13.40
N PHE A 125 11.76 -16.03 13.19
CA PHE A 125 12.38 -15.20 14.23
C PHE A 125 11.39 -14.37 15.05
N ALA A 126 10.07 -14.58 14.90
CA ALA A 126 9.05 -13.76 15.56
C ALA A 126 9.22 -13.74 17.09
N GLY A 127 9.51 -14.90 17.69
CA GLY A 127 9.72 -15.01 19.15
C GLY A 127 10.90 -14.17 19.64
N PRO A 128 12.11 -14.38 19.09
CA PRO A 128 13.27 -13.53 19.39
C PRO A 128 13.04 -12.04 19.14
N ILE A 129 12.40 -11.67 18.02
CA ILE A 129 12.08 -10.27 17.70
C ILE A 129 11.16 -9.69 18.78
N VAL A 130 10.05 -10.36 19.09
CA VAL A 130 9.09 -9.88 20.11
C VAL A 130 9.74 -9.80 21.48
N ASN A 131 10.55 -10.78 21.87
CA ASN A 131 11.28 -10.74 23.14
C ASN A 131 12.28 -9.56 23.18
N MET A 132 12.99 -9.29 22.09
CA MET A 132 13.91 -8.15 22.02
C MET A 132 13.18 -6.79 22.17
N PHE A 133 12.00 -6.63 21.57
CA PHE A 133 11.25 -5.37 21.60
C PHE A 133 10.31 -5.23 22.82
N ALA A 134 9.91 -6.33 23.43
CA ALA A 134 8.93 -6.39 24.50
C ALA A 134 9.30 -7.43 25.57
N ALA A 135 10.57 -7.41 26.02
CA ALA A 135 11.10 -8.37 26.98
C ALA A 135 10.25 -8.45 28.26
N ASP A 136 9.73 -7.31 28.72
CA ASP A 136 8.89 -7.21 29.92
C ASP A 136 7.58 -8.01 29.80
N TYR A 137 7.14 -8.37 28.59
CA TYR A 137 5.94 -9.19 28.39
C TYR A 137 6.16 -10.64 28.81
N ALA A 138 7.42 -11.08 28.94
CA ALA A 138 7.76 -12.38 29.53
C ALA A 138 7.36 -12.48 31.01
N ASN A 139 7.25 -11.34 31.72
CA ASN A 139 6.84 -11.30 33.12
C ASN A 139 5.34 -11.52 33.32
N VAL A 140 4.56 -11.56 32.23
CA VAL A 140 3.11 -11.74 32.25
C VAL A 140 2.76 -13.06 31.55
N PRO A 141 2.22 -14.06 32.28
CA PRO A 141 1.90 -15.36 31.72
C PRO A 141 1.03 -15.26 30.46
N GLY A 142 1.49 -15.84 29.35
CA GLY A 142 0.75 -15.91 28.08
C GLY A 142 0.83 -14.66 27.20
N LYS A 143 1.35 -13.52 27.69
CA LYS A 143 1.39 -12.26 26.92
C LYS A 143 2.43 -12.30 25.80
N LEU A 144 3.61 -12.84 26.08
CA LEU A 144 4.70 -12.95 25.10
C LEU A 144 4.33 -13.94 23.99
N GLU A 145 3.74 -15.08 24.34
CA GLU A 145 3.28 -16.10 23.41
C GLU A 145 2.18 -15.56 22.49
N LEU A 146 1.20 -14.84 23.05
CA LEU A 146 0.13 -14.21 22.29
C LEU A 146 0.69 -13.15 21.33
N THR A 147 1.60 -12.30 21.80
CA THR A 147 2.24 -11.26 20.96
C THR A 147 3.03 -11.89 19.81
N THR A 148 3.73 -12.99 20.08
CA THR A 148 4.48 -13.74 19.07
C THR A 148 3.56 -14.37 18.03
N LEU A 149 2.45 -14.96 18.47
CA LEU A 149 1.44 -15.53 17.58
C LEU A 149 0.81 -14.46 16.68
N LEU A 150 0.36 -13.35 17.26
CA LEU A 150 -0.22 -12.23 16.51
C LEU A 150 0.78 -11.65 15.51
N THR A 151 2.05 -11.51 15.91
CA THR A 151 3.13 -11.08 15.00
C THR A 151 3.27 -12.02 13.81
N ARG A 152 3.26 -13.34 14.02
CA ARG A 152 3.31 -14.33 12.93
C ARG A 152 2.11 -14.25 11.99
N ILE A 153 0.92 -14.04 12.53
CA ILE A 153 -0.32 -13.91 11.74
C ILE A 153 -0.30 -12.63 10.91
N MET A 154 0.24 -11.53 11.44
CA MET A 154 0.28 -10.23 10.78
C MET A 154 1.40 -10.10 9.75
N LEU A 155 2.49 -10.86 9.87
CA LEU A 155 3.63 -10.76 8.96
C LEU A 155 3.30 -10.99 7.47
N PRO A 156 2.50 -12.00 7.07
CA PRO A 156 2.12 -12.20 5.66
C PRO A 156 1.46 -10.98 5.00
N PHE A 157 0.85 -10.08 5.79
CA PHE A 157 0.27 -8.85 5.31
C PHE A 157 1.31 -7.92 4.65
N LEU A 158 2.58 -7.99 5.05
CA LEU A 158 3.70 -7.25 4.45
C LEU A 158 3.73 -7.43 2.92
N THR A 159 3.74 -8.67 2.45
CA THR A 159 3.84 -8.98 1.02
C THR A 159 2.61 -8.48 0.27
N LEU A 160 1.43 -8.66 0.87
CA LEU A 160 0.16 -8.21 0.28
C LEU A 160 0.13 -6.70 0.10
N VAL A 161 0.51 -5.93 1.13
CA VAL A 161 0.55 -4.46 1.06
C VAL A 161 1.57 -3.96 0.07
N ALA A 162 2.77 -4.56 0.05
CA ALA A 162 3.82 -4.15 -0.88
C ALA A 162 3.37 -4.32 -2.34
N VAL A 163 2.77 -5.47 -2.67
CA VAL A 163 2.22 -5.74 -4.01
C VAL A 163 1.03 -4.81 -4.30
N ALA A 164 0.11 -4.62 -3.35
CA ALA A 164 -1.02 -3.71 -3.50
C ALA A 164 -0.56 -2.28 -3.79
N ALA A 165 0.47 -1.78 -3.09
CA ALA A 165 1.07 -0.47 -3.33
C ALA A 165 1.64 -0.33 -4.74
N ALA A 166 2.34 -1.35 -5.24
CA ALA A 166 2.85 -1.35 -6.62
C ALA A 166 1.70 -1.32 -7.64
N LEU A 167 0.66 -2.15 -7.46
CA LEU A 167 -0.52 -2.18 -8.32
C LEU A 167 -1.29 -0.86 -8.29
N MET A 168 -1.45 -0.25 -7.10
CA MET A 168 -2.04 1.08 -6.96
C MET A 168 -1.23 2.13 -7.74
N GLY A 169 0.10 2.07 -7.68
CA GLY A 169 0.97 2.93 -8.48
C GLY A 169 0.78 2.78 -9.98
N MET A 170 0.66 1.54 -10.46
CA MET A 170 0.40 1.23 -11.86
C MET A 170 -0.98 1.72 -12.33
N LEU A 171 -2.02 1.60 -11.48
CA LEU A 171 -3.37 2.10 -11.76
C LEU A 171 -3.42 3.64 -11.80
N ASN A 172 -2.73 4.30 -10.87
CA ASN A 172 -2.64 5.76 -10.83
C ASN A 172 -2.00 6.33 -12.10
N ALA A 173 -1.00 5.64 -12.67
CA ALA A 173 -0.40 6.00 -13.95
C ALA A 173 -1.41 5.95 -15.13
N HIS A 174 -2.44 5.10 -15.04
CA HIS A 174 -3.55 5.02 -16.00
C HIS A 174 -4.70 6.00 -15.67
N GLN A 175 -4.50 6.94 -14.74
CA GLN A 175 -5.54 7.88 -14.26
C GLN A 175 -6.74 7.21 -13.53
N HIS A 176 -6.60 5.96 -13.10
CA HIS A 176 -7.61 5.26 -12.29
C HIS A 176 -7.35 5.50 -10.79
N PHE A 177 -7.72 6.67 -10.27
CA PHE A 177 -7.42 7.08 -8.88
C PHE A 177 -8.38 6.53 -7.81
N PHE A 178 -9.59 6.14 -8.20
CA PHE A 178 -10.66 5.76 -7.25
C PHE A 178 -10.48 4.35 -6.67
N THR A 179 -10.18 3.36 -7.52
CA THR A 179 -10.00 1.96 -7.11
C THR A 179 -8.85 1.77 -6.12
N PRO A 180 -7.67 2.40 -6.30
CA PRO A 180 -6.59 2.41 -5.32
C PRO A 180 -6.98 3.02 -3.97
N ALA A 181 -7.70 4.15 -3.98
CA ALA A 181 -8.06 4.89 -2.78
C ALA A 181 -9.00 4.13 -1.83
N LEU A 182 -9.71 3.10 -2.34
CA LEU A 182 -10.59 2.24 -1.55
C LEU A 182 -9.87 1.11 -0.80
N SER A 183 -8.63 0.76 -1.20
CA SER A 183 -7.89 -0.38 -0.63
C SER A 183 -7.72 -0.30 0.90
N PRO A 184 -7.39 0.86 1.50
CA PRO A 184 -7.27 0.97 2.96
C PRO A 184 -8.62 0.81 3.70
N ALA A 185 -9.72 1.29 3.10
CA ALA A 185 -11.05 1.15 3.68
C ALA A 185 -11.50 -0.32 3.69
N MET A 186 -11.25 -1.05 2.60
CA MET A 186 -11.54 -2.48 2.50
C MET A 186 -10.75 -3.30 3.52
N PHE A 187 -9.47 -2.98 3.74
CA PHE A 187 -8.66 -3.64 4.77
C PHE A 187 -9.22 -3.43 6.18
N ASN A 188 -9.65 -2.21 6.53
CA ASN A 188 -10.25 -1.96 7.83
C ASN A 188 -11.58 -2.72 7.99
N ILE A 189 -12.41 -2.78 6.95
CA ILE A 189 -13.66 -3.57 6.97
C ILE A 189 -13.36 -5.05 7.22
N ALA A 190 -12.38 -5.63 6.54
CA ALA A 190 -12.00 -7.04 6.70
C ALA A 190 -11.41 -7.36 8.08
N MET A 191 -10.88 -6.37 8.81
CA MET A 191 -10.43 -6.55 10.18
C MET A 191 -11.53 -6.35 11.23
N ILE A 192 -12.59 -5.61 10.87
CA ILE A 192 -13.73 -5.35 11.76
C ILE A 192 -14.76 -6.49 11.67
N ALA A 193 -14.96 -7.07 10.48
CA ALA A 193 -15.91 -8.16 10.22
C ALA A 193 -15.39 -9.51 10.70
#